data_AF-A0A4W4EI71-F1
#
_entry.id   AF-A0A4W4EI71-F1
#
_cell.length_a   1.000
_cell.length_b   1.000
_cell.length_c   1.000
_cell.angle_alpha   90.00
_cell.angle_beta   90.00
_cell.angle_gamma   90.00
#
_symmetry.space_group_name_H-M   'P 1'
#
loop_
_entity.id
_entity.type
_entity.pdbx_description
1 polymer ?
#
loop_
_entity_poly.entity_id
_entity_poly.type
_entity_poly.pdbx_seq_one_letter_code
_entity_poly.pdbx_strand_id
1 'polypeptide(L)'
;MLGAVGRCCTGALHALKPGVAPLKAITGAPTALGYAAPAAAVAAASGRIVAVIGAVVDVQFDEGLPPILNALEVAGRDTRLVLEVAQHLGENTVRTIAMDGTEGLVRGQKVLDTGAPIRIPVGPETLGRIMNVIGEPIDERGPITTKTTAAIHAEAPEFTDMSQAFYMVGPIEEVVQKAEKLAEEHS
;
A
#
# COMPACT_ATOMS: atom_id res chain seq x y z
N MET A 1 36.99 -47.36 17.38
CA MET A 1 38.16 -46.77 18.06
C MET A 1 37.80 -45.32 18.37
N LEU A 2 37.06 -45.01 19.44
CA LEU A 2 37.43 -44.87 20.86
C LEU A 2 38.56 -43.87 21.14
N GLY A 3 38.26 -42.83 21.93
CA GLY A 3 39.18 -41.91 22.61
C GLY A 3 38.56 -40.50 22.77
N ALA A 4 37.78 -40.16 23.81
CA ALA A 4 38.12 -39.90 25.23
C ALA A 4 39.03 -38.65 25.41
N VAL A 5 38.51 -37.47 25.81
CA VAL A 5 38.30 -36.94 27.18
C VAL A 5 39.58 -36.52 27.93
N GLY A 6 39.65 -35.25 28.38
CA GLY A 6 40.46 -34.81 29.55
C GLY A 6 40.90 -33.34 29.56
N ARG A 7 40.14 -32.42 30.21
CA ARG A 7 40.45 -31.65 31.46
C ARG A 7 41.48 -30.50 31.32
N CYS A 8 41.11 -29.22 31.53
CA CYS A 8 40.98 -28.44 32.80
C CYS A 8 42.36 -27.99 33.35
N CYS A 9 42.64 -26.76 33.82
CA CYS A 9 41.82 -25.71 34.43
C CYS A 9 42.52 -24.32 34.45
N THR A 10 41.72 -23.26 34.71
CA THR A 10 41.93 -22.09 35.62
C THR A 10 42.87 -20.90 35.31
N GLY A 11 42.28 -19.69 35.40
CA GLY A 11 42.88 -18.36 35.57
C GLY A 11 41.90 -17.22 35.21
N ALA A 12 40.85 -16.99 36.00
CA ALA A 12 40.69 -15.86 36.95
C ALA A 12 40.11 -14.53 36.37
N LEU A 13 38.78 -14.42 36.46
CA LEU A 13 37.92 -13.28 36.89
C LEU A 13 38.42 -11.83 36.80
N HIS A 14 37.61 -10.97 36.15
CA HIS A 14 37.03 -9.66 36.58
C HIS A 14 36.42 -9.00 35.29
N ALA A 15 35.22 -8.42 35.19
CA ALA A 15 34.29 -7.86 36.16
C ALA A 15 32.83 -7.83 35.62
N LEU A 16 31.89 -7.84 36.57
CA LEU A 16 30.44 -7.52 36.57
C LEU A 16 30.10 -6.23 35.80
N LYS A 17 28.96 -5.97 35.11
CA LYS A 17 27.49 -6.21 35.24
C LYS A 17 26.82 -5.49 34.01
N PRO A 18 25.47 -5.37 33.86
CA PRO A 18 24.34 -6.27 34.12
C PRO A 18 23.57 -6.57 32.79
N GLY A 19 22.97 -7.73 32.59
CA GLY A 19 21.57 -7.93 32.99
C GLY A 19 20.57 -7.43 31.94
N VAL A 20 20.40 -8.15 30.83
CA VAL A 20 19.16 -8.13 30.04
C VAL A 20 18.80 -9.58 29.74
N ALA A 21 17.75 -10.08 30.41
CA ALA A 21 17.17 -11.38 30.09
C ALA A 21 16.51 -11.29 28.69
N PRO A 22 16.54 -12.36 27.87
CA PRO A 22 15.78 -12.35 26.63
C PRO A 22 14.29 -12.31 26.98
N LEU A 23 13.61 -11.25 26.57
CA LEU A 23 12.17 -11.11 26.70
C LEU A 23 11.50 -12.28 25.97
N LYS A 24 10.72 -13.05 26.73
CA LYS A 24 9.91 -14.17 26.27
C LYS A 24 8.93 -13.66 25.21
N ALA A 25 8.96 -14.29 24.03
CA ALA A 25 8.06 -13.98 22.92
C ALA A 25 6.60 -14.00 23.41
N ILE A 26 5.94 -12.85 23.36
CA ILE A 26 4.51 -12.74 23.57
C ILE A 26 3.81 -13.22 22.29
N THR A 27 3.31 -14.46 22.33
CA THR A 27 2.35 -14.98 21.36
C THR A 27 1.01 -14.30 21.60
N GLY A 28 0.83 -13.13 21.02
CA GLY A 28 -0.45 -12.41 20.96
C GLY A 28 -0.65 -11.91 19.55
N ALA A 29 -1.56 -12.55 18.81
CA ALA A 29 -1.95 -12.08 17.49
C ALA A 29 -2.60 -10.70 17.60
N PRO A 30 -2.16 -9.67 16.85
CA PRO A 30 -2.96 -8.48 16.69
C PRO A 30 -4.07 -8.79 15.70
N THR A 31 -5.27 -9.02 16.19
CA THR A 31 -6.47 -8.78 15.40
C THR A 31 -6.62 -7.28 15.22
N ALA A 32 -5.89 -6.73 14.24
CA ALA A 32 -6.22 -5.45 13.66
C ALA A 32 -7.58 -5.62 12.97
N LEU A 33 -8.55 -4.77 13.32
CA LEU A 33 -9.73 -4.55 12.48
C LEU A 33 -9.26 -3.79 11.23
N GLY A 34 -8.51 -4.48 10.38
CA GLY A 34 -8.06 -3.99 9.09
C GLY A 34 -9.18 -4.18 8.07
N TYR A 35 -9.62 -3.08 7.48
CA TYR A 35 -10.47 -3.14 6.28
C TYR A 35 -9.65 -3.53 5.03
N ALA A 36 -8.32 -3.55 5.14
CA ALA A 36 -7.43 -4.15 4.15
C ALA A 36 -7.33 -5.67 4.37
N ALA A 37 -8.21 -6.41 3.69
CA ALA A 37 -8.05 -7.85 3.56
C ALA A 37 -6.71 -8.17 2.88
N PRO A 38 -5.98 -9.23 3.30
CA PRO A 38 -4.80 -9.68 2.58
C PRO A 38 -5.20 -10.01 1.14
N ALA A 39 -4.36 -9.64 0.17
CA ALA A 39 -4.53 -9.93 -1.24
C ALA A 39 -4.53 -11.45 -1.49
N ALA A 40 -5.66 -12.09 -1.25
CA ALA A 40 -5.96 -13.44 -1.68
C ALA A 40 -6.45 -13.35 -3.12
N ALA A 41 -5.76 -14.02 -4.03
CA ALA A 41 -6.23 -14.22 -5.39
C ALA A 41 -7.48 -15.12 -5.36
N VAL A 42 -8.62 -14.51 -5.06
CA VAL A 42 -9.94 -15.12 -5.24
C VAL A 42 -10.23 -15.13 -6.74
N ALA A 43 -10.81 -16.22 -7.24
CA ALA A 43 -11.20 -16.36 -8.64
C ALA A 43 -11.86 -15.07 -9.14
N ALA A 44 -11.37 -14.53 -10.26
CA ALA A 44 -11.78 -13.24 -10.81
C ALA A 44 -13.31 -13.15 -10.92
N ALA A 45 -13.93 -12.57 -9.90
CA ALA A 45 -15.37 -12.41 -9.84
C ALA A 45 -15.75 -11.50 -11.01
N SER A 46 -16.77 -11.90 -11.76
CA SER A 46 -17.23 -11.11 -12.90
C SER A 46 -18.56 -10.47 -12.56
N GLY A 47 -18.64 -9.17 -12.80
CA GLY A 47 -19.85 -8.37 -12.66
C GLY A 47 -20.37 -7.84 -13.98
N ARG A 48 -21.52 -7.18 -13.92
CA ARG A 48 -22.14 -6.47 -15.04
C ARG A 48 -22.51 -5.05 -14.61
N ILE A 49 -22.32 -4.09 -15.49
CA ILE A 49 -22.69 -2.68 -15.22
C ILE A 49 -24.22 -2.56 -15.16
N VAL A 50 -24.75 -2.02 -14.07
CA VAL A 50 -26.20 -1.77 -13.89
C VAL A 50 -26.54 -0.33 -14.26
N ALA A 51 -25.74 0.62 -13.80
CA ALA A 51 -25.97 2.05 -14.02
C ALA A 51 -24.65 2.80 -14.17
N VAL A 52 -24.70 3.90 -14.93
CA VAL A 52 -23.58 4.83 -15.13
C VAL A 52 -24.14 6.22 -14.86
N ILE A 53 -23.61 6.89 -13.84
CA ILE A 53 -24.03 8.21 -13.37
C ILE A 53 -22.78 9.09 -13.32
N GLY A 54 -22.43 9.71 -14.46
CA GLY A 54 -21.18 10.46 -14.59
C GLY A 54 -19.97 9.55 -14.33
N ALA A 55 -19.10 9.93 -13.39
CA ALA A 55 -17.94 9.13 -12.99
C ALA A 55 -18.28 7.95 -12.05
N VAL A 56 -19.52 7.86 -11.56
CA VAL A 56 -19.97 6.80 -10.66
C VAL A 56 -20.59 5.69 -11.49
N VAL A 57 -20.09 4.46 -11.32
CA VAL A 57 -20.58 3.27 -12.04
C VAL A 57 -21.04 2.24 -11.02
N ASP A 58 -22.28 1.81 -11.11
CA ASP A 58 -22.81 0.75 -10.26
C ASP A 58 -22.66 -0.60 -11.00
N VAL A 59 -22.00 -1.55 -10.36
CA VAL A 59 -21.67 -2.87 -10.92
C VAL A 59 -22.29 -3.95 -10.03
N GLN A 60 -23.04 -4.87 -10.64
CA GLN A 60 -23.64 -6.01 -9.94
C GLN A 60 -22.84 -7.27 -10.21
N PHE A 61 -22.50 -7.99 -9.15
CA PHE A 61 -21.79 -9.26 -9.20
C PHE A 61 -22.77 -10.42 -8.99
N ASP A 62 -22.57 -11.51 -9.73
CA ASP A 62 -23.40 -12.71 -9.58
C ASP A 62 -23.04 -13.43 -8.26
N GLU A 63 -21.74 -13.68 -8.04
CA GLU A 63 -21.17 -14.24 -6.82
C GLU A 63 -19.81 -13.57 -6.53
N GLY A 64 -19.40 -13.54 -5.25
CA GLY A 64 -18.10 -13.00 -4.84
C GLY A 64 -18.05 -11.47 -4.92
N LEU A 65 -18.62 -10.80 -3.91
CA LEU A 65 -18.62 -9.34 -3.84
C LEU A 65 -17.18 -8.82 -3.57
N PRO A 66 -16.59 -8.01 -4.46
CA PRO A 66 -15.24 -7.50 -4.24
C PRO A 66 -15.19 -6.59 -3.00
N PRO A 67 -14.12 -6.63 -2.19
CA PRO A 67 -13.96 -5.74 -1.06
C PRO A 67 -13.87 -4.27 -1.50
N ILE A 68 -14.11 -3.37 -0.55
CA ILE A 68 -13.94 -1.93 -0.75
C ILE A 68 -12.45 -1.66 -1.08
N LEU A 69 -12.20 -0.68 -1.95
CA LEU A 69 -10.89 -0.28 -2.48
C LEU A 69 -10.30 -1.23 -3.53
N ASN A 70 -10.94 -2.34 -3.88
CA ASN A 70 -10.48 -3.16 -4.99
C ASN A 70 -10.68 -2.47 -6.34
N ALA A 71 -9.75 -2.75 -7.25
CA ALA A 71 -9.81 -2.33 -8.64
C ALA A 71 -10.59 -3.34 -9.48
N LEU A 72 -11.45 -2.83 -10.33
CA LEU A 72 -12.21 -3.58 -11.32
C LEU A 72 -11.84 -3.10 -12.71
N GLU A 73 -11.79 -4.00 -13.69
CA GLU A 73 -11.50 -3.67 -15.09
C GLU A 73 -12.71 -3.95 -15.98
N VAL A 74 -13.05 -2.97 -16.81
CA VAL A 74 -14.14 -3.12 -17.78
C VAL A 74 -13.63 -3.83 -19.03
N ALA A 75 -14.27 -4.96 -19.39
CA ALA A 75 -13.87 -5.74 -20.55
C ALA A 75 -14.44 -5.18 -21.87
N GLY A 76 -13.70 -5.39 -22.97
CA GLY A 76 -14.16 -5.07 -24.32
C GLY A 76 -14.08 -3.59 -24.69
N ARG A 77 -13.09 -2.87 -24.15
CA ARG A 77 -12.76 -1.50 -24.52
C ARG A 77 -11.37 -1.44 -25.15
N ASP A 78 -11.16 -0.48 -26.03
CA ASP A 78 -9.84 -0.20 -26.62
C ASP A 78 -8.89 0.40 -25.59
N THR A 79 -9.38 1.37 -24.81
CA THR A 79 -8.65 1.96 -23.68
C THR A 79 -9.03 1.25 -22.39
N ARG A 80 -8.02 0.90 -21.59
CA ARG A 80 -8.20 0.29 -20.28
C ARG A 80 -8.91 1.26 -19.35
N LEU A 81 -10.08 0.85 -18.85
CA LEU A 81 -10.83 1.59 -17.84
C LEU A 81 -10.83 0.80 -16.53
N VAL A 82 -10.27 1.43 -15.50
CA VAL A 82 -10.26 0.90 -14.14
C VAL A 82 -11.32 1.62 -13.31
N LEU A 83 -12.08 0.84 -12.55
CA LEU A 83 -13.07 1.31 -11.59
C LEU A 83 -12.60 0.91 -10.19
N GLU A 84 -12.69 1.81 -9.21
CA GLU A 84 -12.41 1.48 -7.81
C GLU A 84 -13.71 1.28 -7.05
N VAL A 85 -13.82 0.20 -6.27
CA VAL A 85 -14.98 -0.04 -5.40
C VAL A 85 -14.95 0.94 -4.23
N ALA A 86 -15.94 1.83 -4.14
CA ALA A 86 -16.04 2.81 -3.06
C ALA A 86 -16.94 2.32 -1.91
N GLN A 87 -18.04 1.62 -2.22
CA GLN A 87 -18.97 1.11 -1.22
C GLN A 87 -19.82 -0.03 -1.77
N HIS A 88 -20.40 -0.81 -0.86
CA HIS A 88 -21.40 -1.83 -1.18
C HIS A 88 -22.81 -1.26 -0.99
N LEU A 89 -23.67 -1.39 -2.00
CA LEU A 89 -25.05 -0.87 -1.95
C LEU A 89 -26.06 -1.91 -1.43
N GLY A 90 -25.72 -3.20 -1.52
CA GLY A 90 -26.64 -4.32 -1.29
C GLY A 90 -27.01 -5.03 -2.60
N GLU A 91 -27.73 -6.15 -2.52
CA GLU A 91 -28.16 -6.94 -3.70
C GLU A 91 -26.99 -7.33 -4.64
N ASN A 92 -25.85 -7.67 -4.04
CA ASN A 92 -24.57 -7.92 -4.72
C ASN A 92 -24.11 -6.79 -5.66
N THR A 93 -24.54 -5.56 -5.39
CA THR A 93 -24.17 -4.37 -6.15
C THR A 93 -23.15 -3.54 -5.39
N VAL A 94 -22.09 -3.15 -6.10
CA VAL A 94 -21.07 -2.23 -5.62
C VAL A 94 -21.15 -0.92 -6.38
N ARG A 95 -20.90 0.17 -5.67
CA ARG A 95 -20.71 1.49 -6.26
C ARG A 95 -19.23 1.72 -6.48
N THR A 96 -18.87 2.01 -7.71
CA THR A 96 -17.49 2.23 -8.12
C THR A 96 -17.27 3.63 -8.67
N ILE A 97 -16.02 4.10 -8.58
CA ILE A 97 -15.57 5.37 -9.14
C ILE A 97 -14.64 5.06 -10.31
N ALA A 98 -14.96 5.61 -11.48
CA ALA A 98 -14.11 5.45 -12.65
C ALA A 98 -12.87 6.34 -12.56
N MET A 99 -11.71 5.77 -12.87
CA MET A 99 -10.43 6.49 -12.90
C MET A 99 -10.23 7.31 -14.17
N ASP A 100 -11.04 7.06 -15.20
CA ASP A 100 -11.03 7.77 -16.48
C ASP A 100 -12.48 7.94 -16.99
N GLY A 101 -12.65 8.58 -18.15
CA GLY A 101 -13.95 8.84 -18.76
C GLY A 101 -14.83 7.59 -18.92
N THR A 102 -16.09 7.70 -18.47
CA THR A 102 -17.12 6.63 -18.55
C THR A 102 -17.89 6.64 -19.87
N GLU A 103 -17.38 7.34 -20.88
CA GLU A 103 -18.00 7.43 -22.19
C GLU A 103 -18.02 6.06 -22.89
N GLY A 104 -19.12 5.76 -23.55
CA GLY A 104 -19.31 4.49 -24.26
C GLY A 104 -19.54 3.27 -23.35
N LEU A 105 -19.71 3.46 -22.03
CA LEU A 105 -20.13 2.36 -21.16
C LEU A 105 -21.61 2.01 -21.38
N VAL A 106 -21.88 0.71 -21.51
CA VAL A 106 -23.23 0.20 -21.73
C VAL A 106 -23.61 -0.72 -20.57
N ARG A 107 -24.88 -0.67 -20.18
CA ARG A 107 -25.42 -1.58 -19.16
C ARG A 107 -25.31 -3.02 -19.63
N GLY A 108 -24.97 -3.92 -18.71
CA GLY A 108 -24.70 -5.33 -19.00
C GLY A 108 -23.26 -5.61 -19.44
N GLN A 109 -22.43 -4.58 -19.67
CA GLN A 109 -21.02 -4.78 -20.00
C GLN A 109 -20.30 -5.50 -18.87
N LYS A 110 -19.43 -6.44 -19.24
CA LYS A 110 -18.71 -7.29 -18.31
C LYS A 110 -17.60 -6.51 -17.61
N VAL A 111 -17.53 -6.66 -16.29
CA VAL A 111 -16.51 -6.09 -15.42
C VAL A 111 -15.81 -7.24 -14.70
N LEU A 112 -14.49 -7.16 -14.57
CA LEU A 112 -13.65 -8.18 -13.95
C LEU A 112 -13.04 -7.62 -12.67
N ASP A 113 -13.15 -8.34 -11.56
CA ASP A 113 -12.39 -8.01 -10.35
C ASP A 113 -10.92 -8.40 -10.52
N THR A 114 -10.02 -7.47 -10.20
CA THR A 114 -8.57 -7.73 -10.20
C THR A 114 -8.11 -8.43 -8.92
N GLY A 115 -8.95 -8.43 -7.87
CA GLY A 115 -8.67 -9.04 -6.58
C GLY A 115 -7.73 -8.21 -5.69
N ALA A 116 -7.30 -7.04 -6.14
CA ALA A 116 -6.43 -6.15 -5.39
C ALA A 116 -6.83 -4.68 -5.60
N PRO A 117 -6.41 -3.77 -4.71
CA PRO A 117 -6.51 -2.33 -4.97
C PRO A 117 -5.71 -1.90 -6.19
N ILE A 118 -5.90 -0.65 -6.65
CA ILE A 118 -5.09 -0.09 -7.73
C ILE A 118 -3.61 -0.13 -7.32
N ARG A 119 -2.78 -0.78 -8.15
CA ARG A 119 -1.34 -0.92 -7.93
C ARG A 119 -0.57 -0.12 -8.96
N ILE A 120 0.36 0.69 -8.48
CA ILE A 120 1.20 1.56 -9.30
C ILE A 120 2.67 1.10 -9.25
N PRO A 121 3.45 1.34 -10.33
CA PRO A 121 4.88 1.08 -10.32
C PRO A 121 5.59 2.03 -9.35
N VAL A 122 6.50 1.49 -8.54
CA VAL A 122 7.34 2.25 -7.61
C VAL A 122 8.79 1.81 -7.71
N GLY A 123 9.71 2.72 -7.41
CA GLY A 123 11.15 2.47 -7.42
C GLY A 123 11.92 3.59 -8.12
N PRO A 124 13.26 3.53 -8.11
CA PRO A 124 14.09 4.51 -8.80
C PRO A 124 13.82 4.59 -10.30
N GLU A 125 13.27 3.52 -10.91
CA GLU A 125 12.97 3.47 -12.35
C GLU A 125 11.81 4.41 -12.75
N THR A 126 11.03 4.90 -11.78
CA THR A 126 9.94 5.87 -12.05
C THR A 126 10.43 7.32 -12.08
N LEU A 127 11.68 7.59 -11.68
CA LEU A 127 12.22 8.95 -11.61
C LEU A 127 12.31 9.58 -13.01
N GLY A 128 11.77 10.79 -13.14
CA GLY A 128 11.73 11.53 -14.42
C GLY A 128 10.74 10.96 -15.44
N ARG A 129 9.84 10.06 -15.02
CA ARG A 129 8.70 9.59 -15.81
C ARG A 129 7.44 10.35 -15.38
N ILE A 130 6.48 10.50 -16.29
CA ILE A 130 5.15 11.02 -15.99
C ILE A 130 4.16 9.87 -16.13
N MET A 131 3.38 9.62 -15.08
CA MET A 131 2.38 8.55 -15.05
C MET A 131 1.02 9.06 -14.56
N ASN A 132 -0.03 8.36 -14.95
CA ASN A 132 -1.40 8.62 -14.51
C ASN A 132 -1.71 7.93 -13.17
N VAL A 133 -2.95 8.09 -12.70
CA VAL A 133 -3.43 7.55 -11.40
C VAL A 133 -3.38 6.01 -11.33
N ILE A 134 -3.54 5.34 -12.47
CA ILE A 134 -3.48 3.87 -12.56
C ILE A 134 -2.06 3.33 -12.82
N GLY A 135 -1.05 4.22 -12.83
CA GLY A 135 0.36 3.86 -12.98
C GLY A 135 0.85 3.68 -14.41
N GLU A 136 0.08 4.06 -15.41
CA GLU A 136 0.47 3.98 -16.81
C GLU A 136 1.26 5.23 -17.24
N PRO A 137 2.33 5.07 -18.03
CA PRO A 137 3.11 6.20 -18.52
C PRO A 137 2.33 7.02 -19.55
N ILE A 138 2.35 8.34 -19.38
CA ILE A 138 1.76 9.31 -20.32
C ILE A 138 2.82 10.18 -20.99
N ASP A 139 4.09 9.77 -20.92
CA ASP A 139 5.24 10.52 -21.41
C ASP A 139 5.75 10.07 -22.79
N GLU A 140 5.02 9.18 -23.48
CA GLU A 140 5.38 8.62 -24.81
C GLU A 140 6.77 7.94 -24.89
N ARG A 141 7.42 7.68 -23.74
CA ARG A 141 8.77 7.08 -23.67
C ARG A 141 8.76 5.57 -23.50
N GLY A 142 7.65 4.92 -23.83
CA GLY A 142 7.44 3.47 -23.68
C GLY A 142 7.09 3.05 -22.25
N PRO A 143 7.05 1.73 -21.96
CA PRO A 143 6.62 1.22 -20.66
C PRO A 143 7.58 1.58 -19.53
N ILE A 144 7.07 1.64 -18.29
CA ILE A 144 7.88 1.76 -17.09
C ILE A 144 8.21 0.35 -16.59
N THR A 145 9.44 -0.08 -16.72
CA THR A 145 9.89 -1.38 -16.19
C THR A 145 10.33 -1.21 -14.75
N THR A 146 9.49 -1.63 -13.79
CA THR A 146 9.82 -1.65 -12.36
C THR A 146 9.82 -3.07 -11.83
N LYS A 147 10.56 -3.29 -10.73
CA LYS A 147 10.56 -4.58 -10.02
C LYS A 147 9.43 -4.70 -9.02
N THR A 148 8.91 -3.56 -8.56
CA THR A 148 7.96 -3.47 -7.46
C THR A 148 6.76 -2.63 -7.85
N THR A 149 5.58 -3.06 -7.40
CA THR A 149 4.34 -2.30 -7.47
C THR A 149 3.73 -2.19 -6.08
N ALA A 150 3.25 -1.00 -5.73
CA ALA A 150 2.62 -0.70 -4.45
C ALA A 150 1.14 -0.37 -4.65
N ALA A 151 0.30 -0.72 -3.68
CA ALA A 151 -1.10 -0.28 -3.65
C ALA A 151 -1.15 1.22 -3.30
N ILE A 152 -2.10 1.94 -3.88
CA ILE A 152 -2.32 3.36 -3.56
C ILE A 152 -2.96 3.56 -2.17
N HIS A 153 -3.70 2.55 -1.72
CA HIS A 153 -4.31 2.52 -0.39
C HIS A 153 -3.35 1.83 0.56
N ALA A 154 -2.87 2.57 1.55
CA ALA A 154 -2.00 2.08 2.61
C ALA A 154 -2.49 2.62 3.96
N GLU A 155 -2.42 1.78 4.99
CA GLU A 155 -2.71 2.22 6.35
C GLU A 155 -1.70 3.26 6.81
N ALA A 156 -2.16 4.14 7.70
CA ALA A 156 -1.27 5.10 8.33
C ALA A 156 -0.19 4.40 9.17
N PRO A 157 0.99 5.00 9.34
CA PRO A 157 2.01 4.47 10.25
C PRO A 157 1.49 4.34 11.69
N GLU A 158 1.91 3.28 12.37
CA GLU A 158 1.56 3.03 13.77
C GLU A 158 2.19 4.07 14.71
N PHE A 159 1.59 4.25 15.87
CA PHE A 159 2.08 5.22 16.86
C PHE A 159 3.52 4.94 17.29
N THR A 160 3.91 3.66 17.36
CA THR A 160 5.28 3.25 17.71
C THR A 160 6.33 3.59 16.67
N ASP A 161 5.91 3.75 15.41
CA ASP A 161 6.81 4.04 14.28
C ASP A 161 7.00 5.55 14.06
N MET A 162 6.24 6.38 14.78
CA MET A 162 6.34 7.83 14.69
C MET A 162 7.58 8.35 15.44
N SER A 163 8.47 9.05 14.73
CA SER A 163 9.64 9.70 15.32
C SER A 163 9.30 11.03 15.97
N GLN A 164 9.78 11.26 17.20
CA GLN A 164 9.67 12.55 17.92
C GLN A 164 10.85 13.49 17.60
N ALA A 165 11.24 13.59 16.33
CA ALA A 165 12.36 14.43 15.90
C ALA A 165 11.85 15.68 15.19
N PHE A 166 12.29 16.85 15.65
CA PHE A 166 11.99 18.12 14.99
C PHE A 166 13.11 18.47 14.02
N TYR A 167 12.81 18.47 12.73
CA TYR A 167 13.72 18.94 11.68
C TYR A 167 13.14 20.19 11.05
N MET A 168 13.96 21.24 10.92
CA MET A 168 13.57 22.42 10.14
C MET A 168 13.78 22.11 8.67
N VAL A 169 12.68 21.99 7.93
CA VAL A 169 12.67 21.85 6.47
C VAL A 169 12.13 23.15 5.88
N GLY A 170 12.95 23.82 5.08
CA GLY A 170 12.61 25.08 4.44
C GLY A 170 13.71 25.51 3.46
N PRO A 171 13.51 26.62 2.75
CA PRO A 171 14.59 27.28 2.02
C PRO A 171 15.78 27.49 2.96
N ILE A 172 17.00 27.31 2.44
CA ILE A 172 18.23 27.40 3.25
C ILE A 172 18.29 28.72 4.01
N GLU A 173 17.85 29.80 3.39
CA GLU A 173 17.84 31.14 3.93
C GLU A 173 16.95 31.26 5.19
N GLU A 174 15.75 30.67 5.18
CA GLU A 174 14.82 30.74 6.32
C GLU A 174 15.27 29.85 7.47
N VAL A 175 15.84 28.69 7.15
CA VAL A 175 16.33 27.73 8.15
C VAL A 175 17.54 28.31 8.90
N VAL A 176 18.44 29.00 8.19
CA VAL A 176 19.60 29.66 8.79
C VAL A 176 19.16 30.82 9.68
N GLN A 177 18.28 31.71 9.20
CA GLN A 177 17.79 32.85 9.99
C GLN A 177 17.05 32.41 11.25
N LYS A 178 16.25 31.35 11.16
CA LYS A 178 15.49 30.83 12.30
C LYS A 178 16.38 30.08 13.29
N ALA A 179 17.42 29.40 12.80
CA ALA A 179 18.44 28.77 13.64
C ALA A 179 19.29 29.82 14.39
N GLU A 180 19.70 30.90 13.71
CA GLU A 180 20.42 32.03 14.32
C GLU A 180 19.57 32.69 15.40
N LYS A 181 18.30 32.98 15.11
CA LYS A 181 17.38 33.57 16.10
C LYS A 181 17.14 32.68 17.32
N LEU A 182 17.00 31.37 17.13
CA LEU A 182 16.90 30.41 18.24
C LEU A 182 18.19 30.31 19.05
N ALA A 183 19.35 30.45 18.41
CA ALA A 183 20.64 30.48 19.11
C ALA A 183 20.78 31.75 19.99
N GLU A 184 20.26 32.89 19.53
CA GLU A 184 20.23 34.14 20.29
C GLU A 184 19.23 34.11 21.46
N GLU A 185 18.05 33.50 21.30
CA GLU A 185 17.02 33.40 22.35
C GLU A 185 17.41 32.44 23.49
N HIS A 186 18.35 31.53 23.24
CA HIS A 186 18.83 30.53 24.21
C HIS A 186 20.24 30.80 24.77
N SER A 187 20.81 31.98 24.50
CA SER A 187 22.12 32.42 25.01
C SER A 187 22.02 33.58 26.00
#